data_AF-A0A317ECI8-F1
#
_entry.id   AF-A0A317ECI8-F1
#
_cell.length_a   1.000
_cell.length_b   1.000
_cell.length_c   1.000
_cell.angle_alpha   90.00
_cell.angle_beta   90.00
_cell.angle_gamma   90.00
#
_symmetry.space_group_name_H-M   'P 1'
#
loop_
_entity.id
_entity.type
_entity.pdbx_description
1 polymer ?
#
loop_
_entity_poly.entity_id
_entity_poly.type
_entity_poly.pdbx_seq_one_letter_code
_entity_poly.pdbx_strand_id
1 'polypeptide(L)'
;MSYLGRVLGFVALLAFGGGAALAEDGEGWSVPGFKAEMYRHPLDPAADPADYENWDAAGLRFLGPDGKVVAAFTGQGDTESWELLRADIRIEGVAEPLAAFRHYWGGAHCCSRVEVFRLGGIPGLLAVSPRQEGDTVGIVETPAGWFVPSHDASFAYAFDRSFAGSPFPPVYWRLTAAGFVPAPEQQRVDAAGRPALLEACRRPGVYEEGVPSCDDVPFYLTGDAELAALLAEVAPGAGQEPLKWLARMPAAVFERFAEGEAAKALALLKAAGAPPEVGRILVQAFAARHHWRELVALNGFETLVAPLLEDGIVVPAAGRGLVQPVSALRGPLAGFARIDCPADGEARVELLDRFGAGLGLATLDHCPVLASPLYLGGKAPVPALLAAYRGEAISALVVPTAAGGMVVPVDVPDLEVIGATDADGDGKAETIAVKRSGRAGEPVTCPLSEAPALIACLDGLP
;
A
#
# COMPACT_ATOMS: atom_id res chain seq x y z
N MET A 1 -44.59 47.73 25.78
CA MET A 1 -43.32 46.99 25.76
C MET A 1 -43.69 45.53 25.49
N SER A 2 -43.99 45.18 24.24
CA SER A 2 -43.07 44.64 23.21
C SER A 2 -42.60 43.22 23.55
N TYR A 3 -42.89 42.16 22.81
CA TYR A 3 -43.71 41.96 21.61
C TYR A 3 -44.18 40.49 21.64
N LEU A 4 -45.49 40.27 21.70
CA LEU A 4 -46.13 39.02 21.25
C LEU A 4 -46.09 39.04 19.72
N GLY A 5 -45.62 37.98 19.06
CA GLY A 5 -45.64 37.96 17.60
C GLY A 5 -45.16 36.67 16.95
N ARG A 6 -46.13 35.93 16.40
CA ARG A 6 -46.04 35.01 15.25
C ARG A 6 -45.35 33.66 15.46
N VAL A 7 -46.16 32.71 15.94
CA VAL A 7 -46.09 31.31 15.50
C VAL A 7 -47.12 31.17 14.37
N LEU A 8 -46.65 31.21 13.11
CA LEU A 8 -47.44 30.84 11.93
C LEU A 8 -46.48 30.38 10.83
N GLY A 9 -46.59 29.09 10.50
CA GLY A 9 -46.37 28.52 9.17
C GLY A 9 -44.96 28.61 8.59
N PHE A 10 -44.27 27.47 8.55
CA PHE A 10 -43.62 26.99 7.32
C PHE A 10 -43.35 25.49 7.48
N VAL A 11 -44.32 24.67 7.08
CA VAL A 11 -44.04 23.30 6.64
C VAL A 11 -43.43 23.48 5.25
N ALA A 12 -42.10 23.62 5.20
CA ALA A 12 -41.38 23.50 3.96
C ALA A 12 -41.29 22.00 3.63
N LEU A 13 -42.21 21.53 2.78
CA LEU A 13 -41.90 20.44 1.87
C LEU A 13 -40.60 20.84 1.14
N LEU A 14 -39.47 20.29 1.57
CA LEU A 14 -38.29 20.24 0.72
C LEU A 14 -38.62 19.21 -0.35
N ALA A 15 -39.02 19.73 -1.51
CA ALA A 15 -38.95 19.01 -2.75
C ALA A 15 -37.50 18.55 -2.94
N PHE A 16 -37.25 17.27 -2.68
CA PHE A 16 -36.09 16.55 -3.18
C PHE A 16 -36.20 16.56 -4.71
N GLY A 17 -35.53 17.53 -5.32
CA GLY A 17 -35.48 17.70 -6.77
C GLY A 17 -34.06 17.44 -7.25
N GLY A 18 -33.87 16.30 -7.91
CA GLY A 18 -32.74 16.06 -8.82
C GLY A 18 -31.68 15.07 -8.33
N GLY A 19 -32.07 13.93 -7.75
CA GLY A 19 -31.12 12.87 -7.36
C GLY A 19 -30.50 12.14 -8.55
N ALA A 20 -29.22 11.80 -8.44
CA ALA A 20 -28.63 10.76 -9.27
C ALA A 20 -29.28 9.41 -8.93
N ALA A 21 -30.01 8.84 -9.88
CA ALA A 21 -30.72 7.59 -9.69
C ALA A 21 -29.71 6.43 -9.58
N LEU A 22 -29.77 5.68 -8.47
CA LEU A 22 -29.46 4.26 -8.53
C LEU A 22 -30.34 3.70 -9.65
N ALA A 23 -29.73 3.22 -10.73
CA ALA A 23 -30.50 2.70 -11.84
C ALA A 23 -31.36 1.53 -11.32
N GLU A 24 -32.67 1.77 -11.20
CA GLU A 24 -33.64 0.69 -11.10
C GLU A 24 -33.55 -0.13 -12.39
N ASP A 25 -33.88 -1.41 -12.31
CA ASP A 25 -33.77 -2.38 -13.41
C ASP A 25 -34.40 -1.80 -14.70
N GLY A 26 -33.57 -1.39 -15.69
CA GLY A 26 -34.00 -0.75 -16.94
C GLY A 26 -33.57 0.70 -17.17
N GLU A 27 -33.06 1.41 -16.15
CA GLU A 27 -32.35 2.68 -16.34
C GLU A 27 -30.91 2.40 -16.82
N GLY A 28 -30.52 2.98 -17.95
CA GLY A 28 -29.21 2.74 -18.54
C GLY A 28 -28.43 4.01 -18.75
N TRP A 29 -27.11 3.90 -18.69
CA TRP A 29 -26.17 4.96 -18.92
C TRP A 29 -25.81 5.09 -20.40
N SER A 30 -25.66 6.32 -20.87
CA SER A 30 -25.13 6.58 -22.21
C SER A 30 -23.61 6.62 -22.16
N VAL A 31 -22.95 5.78 -22.97
CA VAL A 31 -21.49 5.77 -23.14
C VAL A 31 -21.15 5.89 -24.64
N PRO A 32 -19.94 6.31 -25.03
CA PRO A 32 -19.57 6.44 -26.44
C PRO A 32 -19.89 5.19 -27.27
N GLY A 33 -20.84 5.33 -28.20
CA GLY A 33 -21.25 4.26 -29.12
C GLY A 33 -22.28 3.25 -28.59
N PHE A 34 -22.64 3.29 -27.30
CA PHE A 34 -23.48 2.27 -26.66
C PHE A 34 -24.43 2.84 -25.60
N LYS A 35 -25.50 2.11 -25.30
CA LYS A 35 -26.24 2.23 -24.04
C LYS A 35 -25.79 1.11 -23.10
N ALA A 36 -25.25 1.44 -21.94
CA ALA A 36 -24.92 0.47 -20.90
C ALA A 36 -26.09 0.37 -19.92
N GLU A 37 -26.46 -0.82 -19.47
CA GLU A 37 -27.51 -0.97 -18.45
C GLU A 37 -27.26 -2.19 -17.59
N MET A 38 -27.77 -2.13 -16.36
CA MET A 38 -27.81 -3.27 -15.47
C MET A 38 -28.90 -4.25 -15.95
N TYR A 39 -28.67 -5.54 -15.75
CA TYR A 39 -29.68 -6.57 -15.97
C TYR A 39 -29.59 -7.63 -14.89
N ARG A 40 -30.74 -8.15 -14.46
CA ARG A 40 -30.81 -9.29 -13.53
C ARG A 40 -30.82 -10.61 -14.27
N HIS A 41 -30.15 -11.61 -13.71
CA HIS A 41 -30.19 -13.00 -14.19
C HIS A 41 -30.20 -14.00 -13.04
N PRO A 42 -30.79 -15.20 -13.24
CA PRO A 42 -30.79 -16.24 -12.23
C PRO A 42 -29.36 -16.70 -11.90
N LEU A 43 -29.03 -16.83 -10.60
CA LEU A 43 -27.76 -17.42 -10.15
C LEU A 43 -27.63 -18.91 -10.50
N ASP A 44 -28.76 -19.64 -10.51
CA ASP A 44 -28.84 -21.04 -10.94
C ASP A 44 -29.98 -21.21 -11.97
N PRO A 45 -29.68 -21.48 -13.25
CA PRO A 45 -30.70 -21.71 -14.27
C PRO A 45 -31.57 -22.94 -14.01
N ALA A 46 -31.14 -23.84 -13.13
CA ALA A 46 -31.83 -25.09 -12.77
C ALA A 46 -32.64 -24.99 -11.46
N ALA A 47 -32.54 -23.88 -10.72
CA ALA A 47 -33.31 -23.68 -9.49
C ALA A 47 -34.79 -23.40 -9.79
N ASP A 48 -35.68 -23.89 -8.92
CA ASP A 48 -37.13 -23.75 -9.04
C ASP A 48 -37.53 -22.25 -8.98
N PRO A 49 -38.26 -21.71 -9.98
CA PRO A 49 -38.84 -20.36 -9.98
C PRO A 49 -39.57 -19.96 -8.70
N ALA A 50 -40.06 -20.91 -7.91
CA ALA A 50 -40.76 -20.66 -6.64
C ALA A 50 -39.82 -20.37 -5.45
N ASP A 51 -38.53 -20.70 -5.54
CA ASP A 51 -37.52 -20.40 -4.51
C ASP A 51 -36.87 -19.00 -4.70
N TYR A 52 -37.31 -18.22 -5.70
CA TYR A 52 -36.75 -16.92 -6.14
C TYR A 52 -37.11 -15.73 -5.24
N GLU A 53 -37.31 -15.93 -3.94
CA GLU A 53 -37.59 -14.79 -3.07
C GLU A 53 -36.36 -13.93 -2.76
N ASN A 54 -35.10 -14.25 -3.15
CA ASN A 54 -33.97 -13.40 -2.74
C ASN A 54 -32.63 -13.38 -3.52
N TRP A 55 -32.45 -13.99 -4.70
CA TRP A 55 -31.08 -14.09 -5.26
C TRP A 55 -30.97 -13.94 -6.80
N ASP A 56 -31.23 -12.74 -7.31
CA ASP A 56 -30.86 -12.37 -8.69
C ASP A 56 -29.48 -11.72 -8.72
N ALA A 57 -28.56 -12.20 -9.57
CA ALA A 57 -27.29 -11.52 -9.79
C ALA A 57 -27.44 -10.37 -10.78
N ALA A 58 -26.83 -9.23 -10.46
CA ALA A 58 -26.84 -8.04 -11.32
C ALA A 58 -25.63 -8.03 -12.26
N GLY A 59 -25.88 -8.21 -13.56
CA GLY A 59 -24.87 -8.04 -14.60
C GLY A 59 -24.90 -6.66 -15.25
N LEU A 60 -23.86 -6.36 -16.03
CA LEU A 60 -23.76 -5.17 -16.88
C LEU A 60 -23.83 -5.59 -18.36
N ARG A 61 -24.69 -4.96 -19.16
CA ARG A 61 -24.74 -5.19 -20.61
C ARG A 61 -24.64 -3.90 -21.42
N PHE A 62 -24.10 -4.02 -22.61
CA PHE A 62 -23.95 -2.93 -23.58
C PHE A 62 -24.82 -3.21 -24.80
N LEU A 63 -25.68 -2.26 -25.11
CA LEU A 63 -26.57 -2.27 -26.26
C LEU A 63 -25.97 -1.38 -27.35
N GLY A 64 -25.93 -1.89 -28.58
CA GLY A 64 -25.57 -1.11 -29.74
C GLY A 64 -26.64 -0.07 -30.12
N PRO A 65 -26.38 0.79 -31.12
CA PRO A 65 -27.36 1.77 -31.60
C PRO A 65 -28.67 1.16 -32.12
N ASP A 66 -28.65 -0.11 -32.53
CA ASP A 66 -29.83 -0.86 -32.96
C ASP A 66 -30.62 -1.49 -31.80
N GLY A 67 -30.21 -1.23 -30.55
CA GLY A 67 -30.83 -1.75 -29.34
C GLY A 67 -30.51 -3.22 -29.05
N LYS A 68 -29.63 -3.87 -29.82
CA LYS A 68 -29.23 -5.25 -29.55
C LYS A 68 -28.09 -5.29 -28.55
N VAL A 69 -28.07 -6.33 -27.71
CA VAL A 69 -26.95 -6.60 -26.80
C VAL A 69 -25.73 -6.97 -27.64
N VAL A 70 -24.66 -6.18 -27.51
CA VAL A 70 -23.36 -6.39 -28.18
C VAL A 70 -22.36 -7.06 -27.23
N ALA A 71 -22.45 -6.77 -25.94
CA ALA A 71 -21.65 -7.40 -24.89
C ALA A 71 -22.45 -7.50 -23.58
N ALA A 72 -22.19 -8.52 -22.78
CA ALA A 72 -22.77 -8.70 -21.46
C ALA A 72 -21.73 -9.31 -20.50
N PHE A 73 -21.73 -8.83 -19.26
CA PHE A 73 -20.85 -9.23 -18.18
C PHE A 73 -21.76 -9.66 -17.03
N THR A 74 -21.66 -10.92 -16.63
CA THR A 74 -22.49 -11.49 -15.57
C THR A 74 -21.93 -11.11 -14.21
N GLY A 75 -22.83 -10.68 -13.34
CA GLY A 75 -22.60 -10.63 -11.91
C GLY A 75 -22.37 -12.02 -11.29
N GLN A 76 -21.89 -12.08 -10.05
CA GLN A 76 -21.66 -13.30 -9.26
C GLN A 76 -22.45 -13.35 -7.93
N GLY A 77 -23.21 -12.30 -7.58
CA GLY A 77 -23.79 -12.13 -6.24
C GLY A 77 -25.18 -11.50 -6.24
N ASP A 78 -25.96 -11.83 -5.21
CA ASP A 78 -27.36 -11.42 -4.98
C ASP A 78 -27.55 -9.92 -4.67
N THR A 79 -26.48 -9.28 -4.21
CA THR A 79 -26.47 -7.90 -3.72
C THR A 79 -25.57 -7.00 -4.59
N GLU A 80 -25.36 -7.44 -5.83
CA GLU A 80 -24.57 -6.71 -6.80
C GLU A 80 -25.30 -5.50 -7.39
N SER A 81 -24.53 -4.46 -7.68
CA SER A 81 -24.98 -3.30 -8.43
C SER A 81 -23.84 -2.71 -9.26
N TRP A 82 -24.22 -1.98 -10.30
CA TRP A 82 -23.29 -1.28 -11.17
C TRP A 82 -23.63 0.21 -11.18
N GLU A 83 -22.60 1.04 -11.24
CA GLU A 83 -22.73 2.49 -11.30
C GLU A 83 -21.70 3.04 -12.29
N LEU A 84 -22.14 3.85 -13.25
CA LEU A 84 -21.22 4.52 -14.17
C LEU A 84 -20.45 5.61 -13.41
N LEU A 85 -19.13 5.48 -13.34
CA LEU A 85 -18.27 6.51 -12.75
C LEU A 85 -17.81 7.53 -13.80
N ARG A 86 -17.45 7.05 -15.00
CA ARG A 86 -16.98 7.88 -16.12
C ARG A 86 -17.21 7.21 -17.47
N ALA A 87 -17.54 7.98 -18.49
CA ALA A 87 -17.87 7.46 -19.83
C ALA A 87 -16.84 7.80 -20.93
N ASP A 88 -15.89 8.69 -20.65
CA ASP A 88 -15.08 9.37 -21.66
C ASP A 88 -13.57 9.33 -21.38
N ILE A 89 -13.12 8.32 -20.65
CA ILE A 89 -11.71 8.15 -20.31
C ILE A 89 -10.86 8.01 -21.58
N ARG A 90 -9.71 8.68 -21.59
CA ARG A 90 -8.67 8.61 -22.62
C ARG A 90 -7.32 8.35 -21.96
N ILE A 91 -6.60 7.37 -22.49
CA ILE A 91 -5.24 7.04 -22.06
C ILE A 91 -4.35 6.92 -23.30
N GLU A 92 -3.10 7.37 -23.18
CA GLU A 92 -2.13 7.27 -24.26
C GLU A 92 -1.92 5.81 -24.66
N GLY A 93 -1.85 5.55 -25.97
CA GLY A 93 -1.68 4.20 -26.52
C GLY A 93 -2.96 3.35 -26.60
N VAL A 94 -4.12 3.87 -26.18
CA VAL A 94 -5.42 3.22 -26.43
C VAL A 94 -6.26 4.10 -27.34
N ALA A 95 -6.63 3.54 -28.50
CA ALA A 95 -7.37 4.28 -29.53
C ALA A 95 -8.86 4.40 -29.20
N GLU A 96 -9.42 3.37 -28.56
CA GLU A 96 -10.83 3.28 -28.23
C GLU A 96 -11.20 4.16 -27.02
N PRO A 97 -12.42 4.72 -27.00
CA PRO A 97 -12.96 5.33 -25.79
C PRO A 97 -13.05 4.31 -24.66
N LEU A 98 -12.88 4.77 -23.41
CA LEU A 98 -13.01 3.94 -22.22
C LEU A 98 -14.15 4.44 -21.32
N ALA A 99 -14.87 3.52 -20.69
CA ALA A 99 -15.81 3.82 -19.61
C ALA A 99 -15.46 3.03 -18.36
N ALA A 100 -15.58 3.66 -17.20
CA ALA A 100 -15.35 3.07 -15.89
C ALA A 100 -16.67 2.95 -15.13
N PHE A 101 -16.91 1.77 -14.56
CA PHE A 101 -18.04 1.48 -13.71
C PHE A 101 -17.54 1.03 -12.33
N ARG A 102 -18.24 1.45 -11.28
CA ARG A 102 -18.16 0.79 -9.99
C ARG A 102 -18.99 -0.49 -10.10
N HIS A 103 -18.37 -1.61 -9.81
CA HIS A 103 -19.05 -2.87 -9.58
C HIS A 103 -19.09 -3.09 -8.07
N TYR A 104 -20.26 -3.05 -7.46
CA TYR A 104 -20.53 -3.33 -6.06
C TYR A 104 -21.17 -4.72 -5.94
N TRP A 105 -20.79 -5.50 -4.92
CA TRP A 105 -21.10 -6.93 -4.78
C TRP A 105 -21.65 -7.29 -3.41
N GLY A 106 -22.19 -6.28 -2.69
CA GLY A 106 -22.94 -6.49 -1.47
C GLY A 106 -22.12 -6.84 -0.22
N GLY A 107 -22.71 -6.58 0.94
CA GLY A 107 -22.06 -6.67 2.24
C GLY A 107 -21.85 -5.30 2.88
N ALA A 108 -21.88 -5.25 4.21
CA ALA A 108 -22.07 -4.00 4.97
C ALA A 108 -21.18 -2.85 4.50
N HIS A 109 -19.91 -3.05 4.12
CA HIS A 109 -19.00 -1.94 3.76
C HIS A 109 -17.80 -2.30 2.82
N CYS A 110 -17.79 -3.36 1.98
CA CYS A 110 -16.48 -3.85 1.44
C CYS A 110 -16.33 -4.60 0.12
N CYS A 111 -17.35 -4.63 -0.73
CA CYS A 111 -17.26 -5.41 -1.95
C CYS A 111 -17.46 -4.48 -3.12
N SER A 112 -16.45 -3.68 -3.46
CA SER A 112 -16.53 -2.90 -4.68
C SER A 112 -15.21 -2.85 -5.42
N ARG A 113 -15.26 -2.58 -6.73
CA ARG A 113 -14.08 -2.36 -7.56
C ARG A 113 -14.45 -1.48 -8.73
N VAL A 114 -13.44 -0.85 -9.34
CA VAL A 114 -13.60 -0.13 -10.59
C VAL A 114 -13.29 -1.07 -11.74
N GLU A 115 -14.24 -1.25 -12.64
CA GLU A 115 -14.07 -1.97 -13.89
C GLU A 115 -14.09 -0.99 -15.06
N VAL A 116 -13.04 -1.04 -15.87
CA VAL A 116 -12.88 -0.18 -17.04
C VAL A 116 -13.07 -1.00 -18.30
N PHE A 117 -13.91 -0.54 -19.20
CA PHE A 117 -14.26 -1.19 -20.46
C PHE A 117 -13.76 -0.37 -21.65
N ARG A 118 -13.13 -1.04 -22.61
CA ARG A 118 -12.89 -0.50 -23.95
C ARG A 118 -14.19 -0.47 -24.72
N LEU A 119 -14.56 0.69 -25.24
CA LEU A 119 -15.75 0.93 -26.05
C LEU A 119 -15.39 0.93 -27.55
N GLY A 120 -14.83 -0.18 -28.02
CA GLY A 120 -14.55 -0.44 -29.44
C GLY A 120 -15.79 -0.92 -30.19
N GLY A 121 -15.62 -1.69 -31.27
CA GLY A 121 -16.77 -2.29 -31.98
C GLY A 121 -17.56 -3.31 -31.14
N ILE A 122 -16.89 -3.96 -30.19
CA ILE A 122 -17.47 -4.85 -29.17
C ILE A 122 -16.89 -4.42 -27.82
N PRO A 123 -17.71 -3.97 -26.85
CA PRO A 123 -17.21 -3.59 -25.55
C PRO A 123 -16.50 -4.75 -24.84
N GLY A 124 -15.34 -4.47 -24.24
CA GLY A 124 -14.51 -5.48 -23.60
C GLY A 124 -13.87 -4.94 -22.32
N LEU A 125 -13.81 -5.78 -21.29
CA LEU A 125 -13.13 -5.43 -20.03
C LEU A 125 -11.64 -5.19 -20.28
N LEU A 126 -11.16 -4.00 -19.92
CA LEU A 126 -9.77 -3.59 -20.01
C LEU A 126 -9.04 -3.83 -18.69
N ALA A 127 -9.61 -3.32 -17.61
CA ALA A 127 -8.93 -3.27 -16.32
C ALA A 127 -9.93 -3.46 -15.20
N VAL A 128 -9.48 -4.13 -14.15
CA VAL A 128 -10.22 -4.29 -12.90
C VAL A 128 -9.31 -3.79 -11.80
N SER A 129 -9.75 -2.80 -11.03
CA SER A 129 -9.00 -2.37 -9.86
C SER A 129 -8.98 -3.51 -8.85
N PRO A 130 -7.97 -3.57 -7.96
CA PRO A 130 -8.07 -4.39 -6.77
C PRO A 130 -9.36 -4.09 -6.02
N ARG A 131 -9.83 -5.10 -5.28
CA ARG A 131 -11.02 -4.99 -4.46
C ARG A 131 -10.83 -3.83 -3.48
N GLN A 132 -11.82 -2.95 -3.44
CA GLN A 132 -11.90 -1.81 -2.56
C GLN A 132 -12.80 -2.16 -1.38
N GLU A 133 -12.27 -1.90 -0.20
CA GLU A 133 -12.99 -1.96 1.06
C GLU A 133 -13.30 -0.51 1.48
N GLY A 134 -14.54 -0.20 1.85
CA GLY A 134 -15.00 1.16 2.16
C GLY A 134 -16.09 1.72 1.23
N ASP A 135 -16.75 2.78 1.69
CA ASP A 135 -17.94 3.36 1.07
C ASP A 135 -17.62 4.23 -0.18
N THR A 136 -16.37 4.67 -0.33
CA THR A 136 -15.95 5.60 -1.39
C THR A 136 -15.16 4.90 -2.49
N VAL A 137 -15.75 4.80 -3.68
CA VAL A 137 -15.11 4.24 -4.89
C VAL A 137 -15.17 5.28 -5.99
N GLY A 138 -14.02 5.58 -6.59
CA GLY A 138 -13.96 6.57 -7.66
C GLY A 138 -12.86 6.31 -8.66
N ILE A 139 -12.92 7.07 -9.76
CA ILE A 139 -11.81 7.23 -10.69
C ILE A 139 -11.61 8.72 -10.93
N VAL A 140 -10.39 9.19 -10.72
CA VAL A 140 -10.03 10.60 -10.69
C VAL A 140 -9.05 10.90 -11.81
N GLU A 141 -9.31 11.97 -12.56
CA GLU A 141 -8.38 12.49 -13.57
C GLU A 141 -7.41 13.49 -12.94
N THR A 142 -6.12 13.34 -13.22
CA THR A 142 -5.07 14.27 -12.83
C THR A 142 -4.17 14.59 -14.02
N PRO A 143 -3.28 15.59 -13.93
CA PRO A 143 -2.25 15.81 -14.97
C PRO A 143 -1.35 14.59 -15.22
N ALA A 144 -1.24 13.65 -14.27
CA ALA A 144 -0.45 12.43 -14.40
C ALA A 144 -1.25 11.23 -14.97
N GLY A 145 -2.54 11.42 -15.29
CA GLY A 145 -3.43 10.38 -15.83
C GLY A 145 -4.63 10.08 -14.92
N TRP A 146 -5.22 8.89 -15.10
CA TRP A 146 -6.41 8.44 -14.37
C TRP A 146 -6.03 7.51 -13.22
N PHE A 147 -6.62 7.76 -12.05
CA PHE A 147 -6.28 7.07 -10.82
C PHE A 147 -7.52 6.57 -10.08
N VAL A 148 -7.38 5.44 -9.43
CA VAL A 148 -8.41 4.85 -8.58
C VAL A 148 -7.87 4.81 -7.15
N PRO A 149 -8.48 5.52 -6.17
CA PRO A 149 -8.27 5.23 -4.76
C PRO A 149 -8.83 3.85 -4.43
N SER A 150 -8.09 3.10 -3.63
CA SER A 150 -8.48 1.84 -3.00
C SER A 150 -7.97 1.86 -1.56
N HIS A 151 -8.16 0.78 -0.84
CA HIS A 151 -7.89 0.66 0.58
C HIS A 151 -7.18 -0.67 0.84
N ASP A 152 -6.14 -0.68 1.69
CA ASP A 152 -5.46 -1.93 2.04
C ASP A 152 -6.31 -2.77 3.02
N ALA A 153 -7.11 -3.66 2.46
CA ALA A 153 -7.92 -4.67 3.15
C ALA A 153 -7.14 -5.52 4.18
N SER A 154 -5.82 -5.70 3.98
CA SER A 154 -4.99 -6.47 4.90
C SER A 154 -4.89 -5.81 6.28
N PHE A 155 -5.31 -4.55 6.41
CA PHE A 155 -5.35 -3.81 7.66
C PHE A 155 -6.47 -4.28 8.62
N ALA A 156 -7.64 -4.65 8.09
CA ALA A 156 -8.82 -5.01 8.89
C ALA A 156 -8.70 -6.29 9.72
N TYR A 157 -7.85 -7.24 9.30
CA TYR A 157 -7.88 -8.62 9.83
C TYR A 157 -7.01 -8.87 11.07
N ALA A 158 -6.16 -7.93 11.48
CA ALA A 158 -5.12 -8.21 12.48
C ALA A 158 -5.38 -7.67 13.89
N PHE A 159 -6.33 -6.74 14.08
CA PHE A 159 -6.43 -5.96 15.34
C PHE A 159 -7.78 -6.05 16.08
N ASP A 160 -8.67 -7.00 15.72
CA ASP A 160 -9.90 -7.39 16.45
C ASP A 160 -11.18 -6.53 16.19
N ARG A 161 -12.09 -7.12 15.38
CA ARG A 161 -13.57 -7.25 15.47
C ARG A 161 -14.61 -6.27 14.93
N SER A 162 -14.32 -5.13 14.31
CA SER A 162 -15.37 -4.47 13.51
C SER A 162 -14.85 -3.98 12.17
N PHE A 163 -15.37 -4.64 11.13
CA PHE A 163 -15.21 -4.25 9.75
C PHE A 163 -15.70 -2.81 9.52
N ALA A 164 -16.78 -2.41 10.19
CA ALA A 164 -17.28 -1.04 10.19
C ALA A 164 -16.38 -0.12 11.03
N GLY A 165 -15.82 0.92 10.42
CA GLY A 165 -14.99 1.92 11.08
C GLY A 165 -13.51 1.56 11.23
N SER A 166 -13.04 0.48 10.59
CA SER A 166 -11.59 0.22 10.51
C SER A 166 -10.91 1.26 9.61
N PRO A 167 -9.77 1.85 10.02
CA PRO A 167 -8.97 2.65 9.09
C PRO A 167 -8.43 1.75 7.99
N PHE A 168 -8.56 2.21 6.76
CA PHE A 168 -7.88 1.57 5.66
C PHE A 168 -6.91 2.56 5.03
N PRO A 169 -5.62 2.22 4.94
CA PRO A 169 -4.67 3.06 4.25
C PRO A 169 -5.06 3.22 2.77
N PRO A 170 -5.10 4.46 2.22
CA PRO A 170 -5.42 4.65 0.83
C PRO A 170 -4.29 4.12 -0.06
N VAL A 171 -4.65 3.33 -1.06
CA VAL A 171 -3.77 2.80 -2.09
C VAL A 171 -4.22 3.31 -3.44
N TYR A 172 -3.39 4.11 -4.10
CA TYR A 172 -3.69 4.63 -5.45
C TYR A 172 -3.20 3.70 -6.56
N TRP A 173 -4.07 3.52 -7.55
CA TRP A 173 -3.82 2.71 -8.75
C TRP A 173 -3.95 3.56 -9.99
N ARG A 174 -2.92 3.61 -10.83
CA ARG A 174 -2.96 4.30 -12.12
C ARG A 174 -3.53 3.40 -13.20
N LEU A 175 -4.48 3.90 -13.97
CA LEU A 175 -4.97 3.24 -15.18
C LEU A 175 -3.97 3.42 -16.33
N THR A 176 -3.53 2.32 -16.92
CA THR A 176 -2.64 2.28 -18.09
C THR A 176 -3.25 1.43 -19.21
N ALA A 177 -2.63 1.43 -20.39
CA ALA A 177 -3.06 0.58 -21.50
C ALA A 177 -3.01 -0.93 -21.18
N ALA A 178 -2.20 -1.33 -20.19
CA ALA A 178 -2.05 -2.70 -19.71
C ALA A 178 -2.95 -3.05 -18.50
N GLY A 179 -3.68 -2.07 -17.97
CA GLY A 179 -4.50 -2.23 -16.76
C GLY A 179 -4.09 -1.30 -15.63
N PHE A 180 -4.54 -1.62 -14.41
CA PHE A 180 -4.18 -0.87 -13.21
C PHE A 180 -2.80 -1.27 -12.70
N VAL A 181 -1.96 -0.27 -12.42
CA VAL A 181 -0.64 -0.44 -11.79
C VAL A 181 -0.57 0.39 -10.50
N PRO A 182 0.15 -0.06 -9.46
CA PRO A 182 0.35 0.74 -8.26
C PRO A 182 0.97 2.10 -8.58
N ALA A 183 0.52 3.15 -7.89
CA ALA A 183 0.96 4.53 -8.06
C ALA A 183 1.41 5.15 -6.71
N PRO A 184 2.46 4.60 -6.06
CA PRO A 184 2.90 5.05 -4.74
C PRO A 184 3.33 6.53 -4.71
N GLU A 185 3.78 7.08 -5.84
CA GLU A 185 4.14 8.49 -5.94
C GLU A 185 2.98 9.45 -5.70
N GLN A 186 1.73 9.03 -5.92
CA GLN A 186 0.53 9.83 -5.65
C GLN A 186 0.11 9.78 -4.17
N GLN A 187 0.65 8.84 -3.40
CA GLN A 187 0.37 8.65 -1.98
C GLN A 187 1.23 9.52 -1.08
N ARG A 188 2.24 10.18 -1.63
CA ARG A 188 3.15 11.03 -0.86
C ARG A 188 2.39 12.11 -0.12
N VAL A 189 2.50 12.13 1.20
CA VAL A 189 1.93 13.22 1.99
C VAL A 189 2.91 14.37 2.15
N ASP A 190 2.40 15.60 2.17
CA ASP A 190 3.18 16.74 2.63
C ASP A 190 3.46 16.65 4.15
N ALA A 191 4.27 17.56 4.68
CA ALA A 191 4.58 17.58 6.12
C ALA A 191 3.34 17.72 7.03
N ALA A 192 2.17 18.05 6.48
CA ALA A 192 0.91 18.14 7.18
C ALA A 192 0.05 16.85 7.05
N GLY A 193 0.54 15.80 6.39
CA GLY A 193 -0.17 14.53 6.22
C GLY A 193 -1.14 14.51 5.04
N ARG A 194 -1.04 15.46 4.08
CA ARG A 194 -1.98 15.51 2.95
C ARG A 194 -1.41 14.83 1.71
N PRO A 195 -2.06 13.78 1.15
CA PRO A 195 -1.63 13.14 -0.09
C PRO A 195 -1.49 14.13 -1.26
N ALA A 196 -0.45 13.95 -2.08
CA ALA A 196 -0.21 14.73 -3.30
C ALA A 196 -1.41 14.69 -4.26
N LEU A 197 -2.16 13.58 -4.26
CA LEU A 197 -3.41 13.49 -5.00
C LEU A 197 -4.44 14.54 -4.56
N LEU A 198 -4.57 14.86 -3.26
CA LEU A 198 -5.47 15.92 -2.77
C LEU A 198 -5.07 17.30 -3.30
N GLU A 199 -3.77 17.57 -3.45
CA GLU A 199 -3.29 18.82 -4.05
C GLU A 199 -3.59 18.88 -5.54
N ALA A 200 -3.42 17.75 -6.27
CA ALA A 200 -3.80 17.63 -7.67
C ALA A 200 -5.33 17.72 -7.90
N CYS A 201 -6.13 17.28 -6.92
CA CYS A 201 -7.58 17.36 -6.93
C CYS A 201 -8.14 18.79 -6.75
N ARG A 202 -7.34 19.78 -6.37
CA ARG A 202 -7.79 21.18 -6.17
C ARG A 202 -8.08 21.94 -7.48
N ARG A 203 -8.61 21.28 -8.51
CA ARG A 203 -9.32 21.98 -9.58
C ARG A 203 -10.74 22.30 -9.09
N PRO A 204 -11.15 23.58 -9.05
CA PRO A 204 -12.44 23.98 -8.54
C PRO A 204 -13.53 23.54 -9.51
N GLY A 205 -14.44 22.69 -9.06
CA GLY A 205 -15.57 22.27 -9.86
C GLY A 205 -16.48 21.34 -9.06
N VAL A 206 -17.44 21.97 -8.37
CA VAL A 206 -18.78 21.47 -8.00
C VAL A 206 -18.87 20.00 -7.56
N TYR A 207 -19.30 19.80 -6.32
CA TYR A 207 -19.93 18.56 -5.86
C TYR A 207 -21.16 18.29 -6.77
N GLU A 208 -20.94 17.60 -7.89
CA GLU A 208 -22.01 16.97 -8.66
C GLU A 208 -22.27 15.62 -7.99
N GLU A 209 -23.48 15.41 -7.48
CA GLU A 209 -23.89 14.10 -6.95
C GLU A 209 -23.51 12.99 -7.94
N GLY A 210 -22.72 12.01 -7.50
CA GLY A 210 -22.22 10.91 -8.34
C GLY A 210 -20.82 11.09 -8.93
N VAL A 211 -20.15 12.22 -8.69
CA VAL A 211 -18.71 12.38 -8.97
C VAL A 211 -17.97 12.33 -7.63
N PRO A 212 -17.19 11.28 -7.34
CA PRO A 212 -16.44 11.20 -6.08
C PRO A 212 -15.54 12.42 -5.95
N SER A 213 -15.81 13.26 -4.95
CA SER A 213 -14.95 14.37 -4.62
C SER A 213 -13.80 13.83 -3.77
N CYS A 214 -12.62 14.43 -3.89
CA CYS A 214 -11.49 14.03 -3.06
C CYS A 214 -11.69 14.39 -1.56
N ASP A 215 -12.79 15.08 -1.23
CA ASP A 215 -13.25 15.34 0.14
C ASP A 215 -14.04 14.16 0.73
N ASP A 216 -14.46 13.18 -0.09
CA ASP A 216 -15.19 11.98 0.35
C ASP A 216 -14.27 10.85 0.85
N VAL A 217 -12.98 11.11 1.07
CA VAL A 217 -12.07 10.19 1.76
C VAL A 217 -12.28 10.41 3.27
N PRO A 218 -12.98 9.50 3.98
CA PRO A 218 -13.23 9.68 5.41
C PRO A 218 -11.90 9.53 6.16
N PHE A 219 -11.32 10.66 6.59
CA PHE A 219 -10.29 10.66 7.61
C PHE A 219 -10.99 10.48 8.96
N TYR A 220 -10.75 9.36 9.63
CA TYR A 220 -11.31 9.07 10.95
C TYR A 220 -10.42 9.75 11.99
N LEU A 221 -10.62 11.06 12.17
CA LEU A 221 -9.73 11.85 13.02
C LEU A 221 -10.15 11.78 14.48
N THR A 222 -9.62 10.80 15.21
CA THR A 222 -9.46 10.92 16.67
C THR A 222 -8.51 12.08 16.95
N GLY A 223 -8.97 13.15 17.60
CA GLY A 223 -8.15 14.34 17.84
C GLY A 223 -6.88 14.04 18.65
N ASP A 224 -5.79 14.78 18.43
CA ASP A 224 -4.50 14.54 19.10
C ASP A 224 -4.60 14.45 20.63
N ALA A 225 -5.45 15.30 21.24
CA ALA A 225 -5.67 15.31 22.68
C ALA A 225 -6.39 14.04 23.17
N GLU A 226 -7.33 13.52 22.39
CA GLU A 226 -8.07 12.30 22.71
C GLU A 226 -7.16 11.07 22.56
N LEU A 227 -6.38 11.01 21.48
CA LEU A 227 -5.39 9.95 21.29
C LEU A 227 -4.31 9.98 22.38
N ALA A 228 -3.84 11.16 22.78
CA ALA A 228 -2.89 11.30 23.89
C ALA A 228 -3.46 10.77 25.21
N ALA A 229 -4.75 11.03 25.50
CA ALA A 229 -5.41 10.52 26.69
C ALA A 229 -5.51 8.99 26.67
N LEU A 230 -5.95 8.41 25.54
CA LEU A 230 -6.01 6.95 25.37
C LEU A 230 -4.64 6.31 25.56
N LEU A 231 -3.60 6.90 24.97
CA LEU A 231 -2.23 6.40 25.07
C LEU A 231 -1.67 6.50 26.50
N ALA A 232 -2.00 7.55 27.24
CA ALA A 232 -1.60 7.69 28.63
C ALA A 232 -2.20 6.61 29.54
N GLU A 233 -3.40 6.11 29.22
CA GLU A 233 -4.03 4.99 29.95
C GLU A 233 -3.36 3.65 29.66
N VAL A 234 -2.95 3.41 28.41
CA VAL A 234 -2.38 2.12 28.01
C VAL A 234 -0.86 2.03 28.18
N ALA A 235 -0.12 3.14 28.10
CA ALA A 235 1.34 3.13 28.15
C ALA A 235 1.95 2.51 29.44
N PRO A 236 1.36 2.68 30.65
CA PRO A 236 1.80 1.97 31.84
C PRO A 236 1.67 0.44 31.69
N GLY A 237 2.78 -0.24 31.40
CA GLY A 237 2.83 -1.70 31.22
C GLY A 237 3.43 -2.16 29.89
N ALA A 238 3.66 -1.23 28.95
CA ALA A 238 4.22 -1.53 27.63
C ALA A 238 5.61 -2.21 27.68
N GLY A 239 6.40 -1.97 28.74
CA GLY A 239 7.74 -2.53 28.90
C GLY A 239 7.81 -3.99 29.37
N GLN A 240 6.71 -4.58 29.86
CA GLN A 240 6.74 -5.94 30.40
C GLN A 240 6.37 -7.00 29.35
N GLU A 241 5.45 -6.71 28.43
CA GLU A 241 5.03 -7.63 27.37
C GLU A 241 4.64 -6.88 26.06
N PRO A 242 5.62 -6.39 25.28
CA PRO A 242 5.37 -5.51 24.12
C PRO A 242 4.41 -6.07 23.06
N LEU A 243 4.45 -7.39 22.80
CA LEU A 243 3.54 -8.03 21.84
C LEU A 243 2.09 -8.12 22.35
N LYS A 244 1.88 -8.35 23.65
CA LYS A 244 0.53 -8.32 24.23
C LYS A 244 0.00 -6.89 24.34
N TRP A 245 0.92 -5.93 24.39
CA TRP A 245 0.59 -4.52 24.39
C TRP A 245 0.04 -4.04 23.05
N LEU A 246 0.58 -4.50 21.91
CA LEU A 246 0.00 -4.25 20.58
C LEU A 246 -1.48 -4.62 20.51
N ALA A 247 -1.87 -5.76 21.08
CA ALA A 247 -3.26 -6.22 21.06
C ALA A 247 -4.22 -5.34 21.87
N ARG A 248 -3.70 -4.39 22.67
CA ARG A 248 -4.47 -3.42 23.48
C ARG A 248 -4.31 -1.99 22.97
N MET A 249 -3.57 -1.80 21.88
CA MET A 249 -3.32 -0.48 21.32
C MET A 249 -4.64 0.10 20.77
N PRO A 250 -4.95 1.38 21.05
CA PRO A 250 -6.13 2.02 20.47
C PRO A 250 -6.09 1.95 18.94
N ALA A 251 -7.23 1.63 18.31
CA ALA A 251 -7.38 1.62 16.84
C ALA A 251 -6.89 2.94 16.21
N ALA A 252 -7.14 4.05 16.90
CA ALA A 252 -6.69 5.40 16.55
C ALA A 252 -5.18 5.55 16.29
N VAL A 253 -4.32 4.72 16.91
CA VAL A 253 -2.88 4.73 16.59
C VAL A 253 -2.64 4.19 15.18
N PHE A 254 -3.35 3.12 14.83
CA PHE A 254 -3.29 2.51 13.51
C PHE A 254 -3.94 3.39 12.44
N GLU A 255 -5.03 4.09 12.80
CA GLU A 255 -5.67 5.12 11.95
C GLU A 255 -4.64 6.16 11.50
N ARG A 256 -3.86 6.70 12.43
CA ARG A 256 -2.83 7.69 12.08
C ARG A 256 -1.79 7.17 11.08
N PHE A 257 -1.35 5.92 11.20
CA PHE A 257 -0.43 5.36 10.21
C PHE A 257 -1.13 5.14 8.86
N ALA A 258 -2.38 4.70 8.86
CA ALA A 258 -3.19 4.56 7.66
C ALA A 258 -3.46 5.91 6.97
N GLU A 259 -3.33 7.02 7.68
CA GLU A 259 -3.55 8.38 7.16
C GLU A 259 -2.27 9.14 6.80
N GLY A 260 -1.08 8.52 6.94
CA GLY A 260 0.20 9.21 6.67
C GLY A 260 0.72 10.04 7.84
N GLU A 261 0.16 9.84 9.04
CA GLU A 261 0.50 10.55 10.26
C GLU A 261 1.30 9.70 11.27
N ALA A 262 2.03 8.67 10.80
CA ALA A 262 2.86 7.83 11.68
C ALA A 262 3.82 8.64 12.56
N ALA A 263 4.37 9.75 12.06
CA ALA A 263 5.25 10.63 12.84
C ALA A 263 4.56 11.18 14.10
N LYS A 264 3.29 11.61 13.96
CA LYS A 264 2.49 12.13 15.07
C LYS A 264 2.15 10.99 16.04
N ALA A 265 1.73 9.83 15.53
CA ALA A 265 1.45 8.66 16.36
C ALA A 265 2.66 8.22 17.19
N LEU A 266 3.83 8.13 16.57
CA LEU A 266 5.10 7.80 17.24
C LEU A 266 5.50 8.85 18.26
N ALA A 267 5.31 10.14 17.96
CA ALA A 267 5.56 11.22 18.91
C ALA A 267 4.63 11.16 20.12
N LEU A 268 3.34 10.87 19.92
CA LEU A 268 2.36 10.69 20.99
C LEU A 268 2.66 9.47 21.85
N LEU A 269 3.07 8.34 21.25
CA LEU A 269 3.54 7.15 21.97
C LEU A 269 4.73 7.49 22.87
N LYS A 270 5.72 8.21 22.34
CA LYS A 270 6.89 8.67 23.09
C LYS A 270 6.51 9.60 24.23
N ALA A 271 5.59 10.55 23.99
CA ALA A 271 5.09 11.48 24.99
C ALA A 271 4.30 10.76 26.12
N ALA A 272 3.59 9.68 25.79
CA ALA A 272 2.90 8.83 26.76
C ALA A 272 3.86 7.93 27.58
N GLY A 273 5.17 7.94 27.28
CA GLY A 273 6.16 7.13 27.98
C GLY A 273 6.26 5.69 27.49
N ALA A 274 5.78 5.39 26.28
CA ALA A 274 5.96 4.07 25.69
C ALA A 274 7.46 3.77 25.46
N PRO A 275 7.95 2.54 25.74
CA PRO A 275 9.31 2.12 25.41
C PRO A 275 9.56 2.17 23.89
N PRO A 276 10.80 2.46 23.43
CA PRO A 276 11.14 2.46 21.99
C PRO A 276 10.78 1.17 21.24
N GLU A 277 10.84 0.02 21.95
CA GLU A 277 10.46 -1.30 21.44
C GLU A 277 9.05 -1.35 20.86
N VAL A 278 8.13 -0.55 21.41
CA VAL A 278 6.75 -0.46 20.93
C VAL A 278 6.68 0.15 19.54
N GLY A 279 7.35 1.29 19.33
CA GLY A 279 7.38 1.95 18.02
C GLY A 279 8.02 1.06 16.96
N ARG A 280 9.06 0.31 17.35
CA ARG A 280 9.73 -0.68 16.49
C ARG A 280 8.79 -1.80 16.07
N ILE A 281 8.14 -2.46 17.03
CA ILE A 281 7.20 -3.55 16.77
C ILE A 281 6.03 -3.06 15.90
N LEU A 282 5.54 -1.85 16.16
CA LEU A 282 4.49 -1.23 15.35
C LEU A 282 4.95 -1.09 13.89
N VAL A 283 6.07 -0.41 13.65
CA VAL A 283 6.65 -0.26 12.30
C VAL A 283 6.86 -1.62 11.61
N GLN A 284 7.35 -2.62 12.32
CA GLN A 284 7.54 -3.97 11.76
C GLN A 284 6.21 -4.63 11.38
N ALA A 285 5.16 -4.47 12.20
CA ALA A 285 3.82 -4.96 11.87
C ALA A 285 3.21 -4.24 10.65
N PHE A 286 3.58 -2.98 10.41
CA PHE A 286 3.23 -2.24 9.18
C PHE A 286 4.05 -2.73 7.97
N ALA A 287 5.34 -2.94 8.14
CA ALA A 287 6.25 -3.39 7.10
C ALA A 287 5.97 -4.83 6.62
N ALA A 288 5.32 -5.64 7.45
CA ALA A 288 4.89 -7.00 7.10
C ALA A 288 3.62 -7.05 6.23
N ARG A 289 2.97 -5.91 5.95
CA ARG A 289 1.70 -5.86 5.19
C ARG A 289 1.89 -6.04 3.69
N HIS A 290 0.82 -6.40 3.00
CA HIS A 290 0.85 -6.61 1.55
C HIS A 290 1.22 -5.32 0.79
N HIS A 291 0.66 -4.18 1.20
CA HIS A 291 0.88 -2.86 0.58
C HIS A 291 1.84 -1.98 1.39
N TRP A 292 2.86 -2.56 2.02
CA TRP A 292 3.76 -1.78 2.87
C TRP A 292 4.53 -0.69 2.10
N ARG A 293 4.78 -0.85 0.79
CA ARG A 293 5.46 0.17 -0.04
C ARG A 293 4.65 1.44 -0.13
N GLU A 294 3.35 1.25 -0.30
CA GLU A 294 2.34 2.28 -0.31
C GLU A 294 2.27 2.97 1.05
N LEU A 295 2.34 2.22 2.14
CA LEU A 295 2.43 2.77 3.50
C LEU A 295 3.71 3.58 3.75
N VAL A 296 4.84 3.15 3.16
CA VAL A 296 6.11 3.88 3.21
C VAL A 296 6.05 5.16 2.41
N ALA A 297 5.46 5.12 1.21
CA ALA A 297 5.23 6.30 0.40
C ALA A 297 4.30 7.29 1.12
N LEU A 298 3.28 6.78 1.81
CA LEU A 298 2.30 7.55 2.56
C LEU A 298 2.90 8.21 3.80
N ASN A 299 3.65 7.49 4.64
CA ASN A 299 4.13 8.02 5.92
C ASN A 299 5.52 8.67 5.86
N GLY A 300 6.23 8.48 4.74
CA GLY A 300 7.63 8.81 4.64
C GLY A 300 8.51 7.77 5.31
N PHE A 301 9.61 7.47 4.65
CA PHE A 301 10.53 6.43 5.08
C PHE A 301 11.34 6.78 6.33
N GLU A 302 11.81 8.01 6.44
CA GLU A 302 12.55 8.46 7.63
C GLU A 302 11.71 8.32 8.89
N THR A 303 10.41 8.64 8.80
CA THR A 303 9.44 8.49 9.87
C THR A 303 9.28 7.04 10.30
N LEU A 304 9.11 6.13 9.35
CA LEU A 304 8.92 4.70 9.66
C LEU A 304 10.21 4.06 10.16
N VAL A 305 11.38 4.49 9.67
CA VAL A 305 12.65 3.87 10.07
C VAL A 305 13.22 4.46 11.35
N ALA A 306 12.91 5.70 11.72
CA ALA A 306 13.43 6.33 12.94
C ALA A 306 13.30 5.43 14.20
N PRO A 307 12.16 4.78 14.48
CA PRO A 307 12.05 3.82 15.60
C PRO A 307 12.93 2.57 15.49
N LEU A 308 13.32 2.17 14.28
CA LEU A 308 14.23 1.04 14.06
C LEU A 308 15.69 1.42 14.35
N LEU A 309 16.03 2.72 14.31
CA LEU A 309 17.40 3.23 14.46
C LEU A 309 17.78 3.59 15.89
N GLU A 310 16.81 3.94 16.75
CA GLU A 310 17.10 4.58 18.05
C GLU A 310 17.91 3.69 19.03
N ASP A 311 18.01 2.37 18.86
CA ASP A 311 18.74 1.48 19.80
C ASP A 311 19.62 0.39 19.17
N GLY A 312 19.69 0.26 17.83
CA GLY A 312 20.51 -0.77 17.18
C GLY A 312 20.14 -2.23 17.45
N ILE A 313 19.05 -2.47 18.19
CA ILE A 313 18.52 -3.81 18.45
C ILE A 313 17.50 -4.13 17.35
N VAL A 314 17.90 -4.99 16.43
CA VAL A 314 17.02 -5.61 15.44
C VAL A 314 16.17 -6.66 16.16
N VAL A 315 14.88 -6.39 16.34
CA VAL A 315 13.93 -7.42 16.81
C VAL A 315 13.50 -8.22 15.59
N PRO A 316 13.66 -9.55 15.56
CA PRO A 316 13.05 -10.36 14.52
C PRO A 316 11.53 -10.25 14.61
N ALA A 317 10.88 -9.71 13.57
CA ALA A 317 9.42 -9.75 13.48
C ALA A 317 8.99 -11.23 13.47
N ALA A 318 8.11 -11.60 14.41
CA ALA A 318 7.51 -12.92 14.42
C ALA A 318 6.60 -13.07 13.19
N GLY A 319 7.11 -13.76 12.16
CA GLY A 319 6.34 -14.15 10.98
C GLY A 319 6.50 -13.23 9.76
N ARG A 320 7.29 -13.72 8.79
CA ARG A 320 7.23 -13.48 7.33
C ARG A 320 7.47 -12.07 6.74
N GLY A 321 8.18 -11.20 7.45
CA GLY A 321 8.63 -9.95 6.85
C GLY A 321 9.59 -9.20 7.76
N LEU A 322 10.89 -9.47 7.66
CA LEU A 322 11.87 -8.66 8.36
C LEU A 322 12.29 -7.49 7.47
N VAL A 323 12.15 -6.27 7.96
CA VAL A 323 12.73 -5.08 7.33
C VAL A 323 13.92 -4.60 8.14
N GLN A 324 15.09 -4.49 7.49
CA GLN A 324 16.30 -3.94 8.08
C GLN A 324 16.77 -2.71 7.30
N PRO A 325 16.97 -1.57 7.96
CA PRO A 325 17.55 -0.40 7.30
C PRO A 325 18.98 -0.69 6.82
N VAL A 326 19.36 -0.13 5.67
CA VAL A 326 20.71 -0.24 5.10
C VAL A 326 21.21 1.14 4.68
N SER A 327 22.42 1.50 5.12
CA SER A 327 23.11 2.72 4.75
C SER A 327 24.60 2.54 4.95
N ALA A 328 25.41 2.85 3.94
CA ALA A 328 26.85 2.92 4.09
C ALA A 328 27.23 4.10 5.01
N LEU A 329 27.96 3.80 6.08
CA LEU A 329 29.01 4.69 6.62
C LEU A 329 28.62 6.17 6.83
N ARG A 330 27.87 6.49 7.90
CA ARG A 330 27.60 7.88 8.35
C ARG A 330 26.85 8.77 7.34
N GLY A 331 26.48 8.25 6.16
CA GLY A 331 25.64 8.91 5.17
C GLY A 331 24.15 8.86 5.53
N PRO A 332 23.28 9.50 4.73
CA PRO A 332 21.84 9.37 4.89
C PRO A 332 21.39 7.92 4.67
N LEU A 333 20.21 7.58 5.20
CA LEU A 333 19.64 6.26 5.03
C LEU A 333 19.33 5.99 3.55
N ALA A 334 19.97 4.97 2.97
CA ALA A 334 19.92 4.71 1.53
C ALA A 334 18.75 3.79 1.13
N GLY A 335 18.38 2.86 2.00
CA GLY A 335 17.33 1.89 1.71
C GLY A 335 17.11 0.90 2.83
N PHE A 336 16.51 -0.25 2.49
CA PHE A 336 16.26 -1.34 3.44
C PHE A 336 16.21 -2.68 2.73
N ALA A 337 16.58 -3.71 3.48
CA ALA A 337 16.44 -5.09 3.07
C ALA A 337 15.16 -5.67 3.63
N ARG A 338 14.40 -6.37 2.79
CA ARG A 338 13.24 -7.16 3.17
C ARG A 338 13.54 -8.65 2.98
N ILE A 339 13.18 -9.47 3.96
CA ILE A 339 13.15 -10.93 3.82
C ILE A 339 11.70 -11.42 3.90
N ASP A 340 11.27 -12.16 2.90
CA ASP A 340 10.06 -12.98 2.95
C ASP A 340 10.46 -14.46 3.03
N CYS A 341 9.95 -15.16 4.04
CA CYS A 341 10.23 -16.57 4.30
C CYS A 341 8.91 -17.35 4.34
N PRO A 342 8.42 -17.87 3.21
CA PRO A 342 7.28 -18.78 3.20
C PRO A 342 7.64 -20.07 3.96
N ALA A 343 6.65 -20.70 4.61
CA ALA A 343 6.90 -21.90 5.43
C ALA A 343 7.46 -23.09 4.63
N ASP A 344 7.12 -23.18 3.34
CA ASP A 344 7.45 -24.34 2.48
C ASP A 344 8.13 -23.91 1.17
N GLY A 345 8.85 -22.78 1.16
CA GLY A 345 9.40 -22.22 -0.08
C GLY A 345 10.73 -21.50 0.07
N GLU A 346 11.24 -21.04 -1.08
CA GLU A 346 12.45 -20.25 -1.17
C GLU A 346 12.24 -18.88 -0.50
N ALA A 347 13.24 -18.42 0.25
CA ALA A 347 13.22 -17.10 0.83
C ALA A 347 13.53 -16.04 -0.23
N ARG A 348 12.83 -14.92 -0.17
CA ARG A 348 13.04 -13.78 -1.06
C ARG A 348 13.71 -12.67 -0.27
N VAL A 349 14.90 -12.26 -0.69
CA VAL A 349 15.64 -11.14 -0.13
C VAL A 349 15.62 -10.00 -1.13
N GLU A 350 15.02 -8.89 -0.74
CA GLU A 350 14.87 -7.71 -1.59
C GLU A 350 15.59 -6.51 -0.98
N LEU A 351 16.34 -5.77 -1.78
CA LEU A 351 16.82 -4.43 -1.44
C LEU A 351 15.88 -3.42 -2.04
N LEU A 352 15.50 -2.43 -1.25
CA LEU A 352 14.52 -1.41 -1.58
C LEU A 352 15.12 -0.04 -1.30
N ASP A 353 14.82 0.95 -2.14
CA ASP A 353 15.25 2.31 -1.90
C ASP A 353 14.44 2.94 -0.77
N ARG A 354 14.81 4.15 -0.36
CA ARG A 354 14.07 4.93 0.65
C ARG A 354 12.60 5.23 0.32
N PHE A 355 12.06 4.82 -0.82
CA PHE A 355 10.65 4.96 -1.19
C PHE A 355 9.96 3.61 -1.39
N GLY A 356 10.66 2.50 -1.15
CA GLY A 356 10.15 1.15 -1.38
C GLY A 356 10.18 0.70 -2.84
N ALA A 357 10.88 1.40 -3.73
CA ALA A 357 11.16 0.90 -5.06
C ALA A 357 12.23 -0.20 -5.00
N GLY A 358 12.03 -1.28 -5.75
CA GLY A 358 12.96 -2.40 -5.79
C GLY A 358 14.30 -2.02 -6.44
N LEU A 359 15.38 -2.27 -5.71
CA LEU A 359 16.77 -2.03 -6.11
C LEU A 359 17.49 -3.33 -6.46
N GLY A 360 17.11 -4.44 -5.81
CA GLY A 360 17.65 -5.76 -6.10
C GLY A 360 16.82 -6.85 -5.45
N LEU A 361 16.86 -8.05 -6.03
CA LEU A 361 16.12 -9.21 -5.54
C LEU A 361 16.98 -10.46 -5.73
N ALA A 362 17.03 -11.30 -4.70
CA ALA A 362 17.52 -12.67 -4.79
C ALA A 362 16.54 -13.64 -4.14
N THR A 363 16.58 -14.87 -4.63
CA THR A 363 15.84 -16.00 -4.07
C THR A 363 16.85 -16.99 -3.51
N LEU A 364 16.59 -17.49 -2.30
CA LEU A 364 17.49 -18.35 -1.53
C LEU A 364 16.76 -19.62 -1.05
N ASP A 365 17.45 -20.76 -1.07
CA ASP A 365 16.87 -22.08 -0.75
C ASP A 365 16.47 -22.27 0.73
N HIS A 366 16.62 -21.25 1.58
CA HIS A 366 16.35 -21.29 3.01
C HIS A 366 16.11 -19.87 3.54
N CYS A 367 15.39 -19.75 4.65
CA CYS A 367 15.19 -18.47 5.32
C CYS A 367 16.51 -17.99 5.98
N PRO A 368 17.14 -16.92 5.49
CA PRO A 368 18.39 -16.45 6.06
C PRO A 368 18.14 -15.58 7.30
N VAL A 369 19.18 -15.40 8.10
CA VAL A 369 19.24 -14.28 9.06
C VAL A 369 19.93 -13.12 8.36
N LEU A 370 19.29 -11.95 8.28
CA LEU A 370 20.01 -10.74 7.88
C LEU A 370 20.76 -10.18 9.08
N ALA A 371 22.05 -9.89 8.89
CA ALA A 371 22.86 -9.18 9.87
C ALA A 371 23.93 -8.37 9.16
N SER A 372 24.46 -7.35 9.85
CA SER A 372 25.63 -6.62 9.35
C SER A 372 26.90 -7.41 9.64
N PRO A 373 27.70 -7.80 8.63
CA PRO A 373 29.06 -8.28 8.87
C PRO A 373 29.99 -7.16 9.37
N LEU A 374 29.61 -5.90 9.16
CA LEU A 374 30.40 -4.72 9.50
C LEU A 374 29.71 -3.93 10.61
N TYR A 375 30.06 -4.21 11.87
CA TYR A 375 29.63 -3.40 12.99
C TYR A 375 30.62 -2.26 13.23
N LEU A 376 30.36 -1.12 12.60
CA LEU A 376 31.18 0.08 12.76
C LEU A 376 30.77 0.78 14.07
N GLY A 377 31.41 0.43 15.18
CA GLY A 377 31.09 0.99 16.49
C GLY A 377 31.14 2.52 16.53
N GLY A 378 30.20 3.14 17.26
CA GLY A 378 30.26 4.55 17.66
C GLY A 378 29.13 5.46 17.14
N LYS A 379 27.92 5.23 17.68
CA LYS A 379 26.67 6.03 17.58
C LYS A 379 25.88 5.91 16.26
N ALA A 380 24.62 5.48 16.43
CA ALA A 380 23.57 5.12 15.47
C ALA A 380 23.98 4.04 14.44
N PRO A 381 23.70 2.75 14.70
CA PRO A 381 24.22 1.64 13.92
C PRO A 381 23.32 1.38 12.72
N VAL A 382 23.40 2.23 11.69
CA VAL A 382 22.87 1.82 10.39
C VAL A 382 23.94 0.93 9.73
N PRO A 383 23.62 -0.31 9.38
CA PRO A 383 24.61 -1.23 8.84
C PRO A 383 25.02 -0.82 7.44
N ALA A 384 26.34 -0.76 7.21
CA ALA A 384 26.94 -0.37 5.94
C ALA A 384 26.64 -1.32 4.80
N LEU A 385 26.42 -2.58 5.16
CA LEU A 385 26.12 -3.69 4.29
C LEU A 385 25.35 -4.70 5.13
N LEU A 386 24.39 -5.38 4.52
CA LEU A 386 23.77 -6.55 5.13
C LEU A 386 24.24 -7.81 4.41
N ALA A 387 24.41 -8.87 5.19
CA ALA A 387 24.62 -10.21 4.68
C ALA A 387 23.44 -11.09 5.12
N ALA A 388 22.96 -11.90 4.19
CA ALA A 388 22.06 -13.00 4.47
C ALA A 388 22.90 -14.20 4.91
N TYR A 389 22.63 -14.73 6.10
CA TYR A 389 23.39 -15.82 6.70
C TYR A 389 22.61 -17.14 6.72
N ARG A 390 23.33 -18.21 6.34
CA ARG A 390 22.95 -19.61 6.57
C ARG A 390 23.83 -20.20 7.66
N GLY A 391 23.38 -20.15 8.92
CA GLY A 391 24.28 -20.43 10.04
C GLY A 391 25.37 -19.36 10.09
N GLU A 392 26.64 -19.74 9.95
CA GLU A 392 27.77 -18.81 9.95
C GLU A 392 28.20 -18.36 8.53
N ALA A 393 27.71 -19.01 7.48
CA ALA A 393 28.09 -18.71 6.10
C ALA A 393 27.23 -17.59 5.49
N ILE A 394 27.86 -16.71 4.71
CA ILE A 394 27.17 -15.69 3.91
C ILE A 394 26.59 -16.34 2.65
N SER A 395 25.27 -16.29 2.50
CA SER A 395 24.56 -16.81 1.32
C SER A 395 24.18 -15.71 0.32
N ALA A 396 24.11 -14.45 0.76
CA ALA A 396 23.96 -13.30 -0.13
C ALA A 396 24.48 -12.01 0.51
N LEU A 397 24.94 -11.07 -0.32
CA LEU A 397 25.24 -9.69 0.06
C LEU A 397 24.11 -8.78 -0.39
N VAL A 398 23.70 -7.86 0.48
CA VAL A 398 22.62 -6.88 0.26
C VAL A 398 23.22 -5.50 0.46
N VAL A 399 23.36 -4.74 -0.64
CA VAL A 399 24.18 -3.53 -0.65
C VAL A 399 23.55 -2.40 -1.47
N PRO A 400 23.27 -1.21 -0.89
CA PRO A 400 22.99 -0.02 -1.67
C PRO A 400 24.28 0.49 -2.34
N THR A 401 24.21 0.77 -3.64
CA THR A 401 25.37 1.16 -4.47
C THR A 401 25.03 2.38 -5.30
N ALA A 402 26.03 3.11 -5.77
CA ALA A 402 25.84 4.27 -6.65
C ALA A 402 24.98 3.95 -7.90
N ALA A 403 25.02 2.70 -8.39
CA ALA A 403 24.25 2.23 -9.54
C ALA A 403 22.79 1.86 -9.22
N GLY A 404 22.34 2.05 -7.97
CA GLY A 404 20.99 1.74 -7.54
C GLY A 404 20.86 0.52 -6.64
N GLY A 405 21.94 -0.08 -6.13
CA GLY A 405 21.88 -1.20 -5.19
C GLY A 405 21.83 -2.59 -5.82
N MET A 406 22.16 -3.62 -5.03
CA MET A 406 22.20 -5.00 -5.48
C MET A 406 21.94 -6.00 -4.34
N VAL A 407 21.38 -7.15 -4.71
CA VAL A 407 21.33 -8.36 -3.88
C VAL A 407 22.04 -9.46 -4.64
N VAL A 408 23.18 -9.93 -4.15
CA VAL A 408 24.07 -10.86 -4.87
C VAL A 408 24.19 -12.15 -4.08
N PRO A 409 23.68 -13.29 -4.59
CA PRO A 409 23.96 -14.61 -4.02
C PRO A 409 25.47 -14.86 -3.96
N VAL A 410 25.93 -15.46 -2.87
CA VAL A 410 27.34 -15.78 -2.64
C VAL A 410 27.48 -17.29 -2.54
N ASP A 411 28.35 -17.86 -3.38
CA ASP A 411 28.74 -19.28 -3.35
C ASP A 411 30.21 -19.47 -2.94
N VAL A 412 30.76 -18.48 -2.23
CA VAL A 412 32.12 -18.54 -1.70
C VAL A 412 32.06 -19.04 -0.25
N PRO A 413 32.47 -20.30 0.02
CA PRO A 413 32.53 -20.78 1.39
C PRO A 413 33.53 -19.95 2.20
N ASP A 414 33.18 -19.71 3.46
CA ASP A 414 34.00 -18.99 4.43
C ASP A 414 34.30 -17.53 4.06
N LEU A 415 33.45 -16.87 3.25
CA LEU A 415 33.61 -15.46 2.93
C LEU A 415 33.53 -14.58 4.19
N GLU A 416 34.53 -13.71 4.39
CA GLU A 416 34.56 -12.69 5.44
C GLU A 416 34.59 -11.30 4.79
N VAL A 417 33.66 -10.42 5.19
CA VAL A 417 33.64 -9.02 4.77
C VAL A 417 34.39 -8.19 5.81
N ILE A 418 35.46 -7.52 5.37
CA ILE A 418 36.40 -6.78 6.22
C ILE A 418 36.06 -5.29 6.28
N GLY A 419 35.53 -4.75 5.19
CA GLY A 419 35.15 -3.35 5.11
C GLY A 419 34.33 -3.02 3.88
N ALA A 420 33.75 -1.84 3.88
CA ALA A 420 33.12 -1.21 2.73
C ALA A 420 33.66 0.23 2.62
N THR A 421 33.66 0.79 1.42
CA THR A 421 34.02 2.21 1.20
C THR A 421 32.89 2.92 0.48
N ASP A 422 32.55 4.09 1.01
CA ASP A 422 31.68 5.11 0.42
C ASP A 422 32.55 6.37 0.31
N ALA A 423 33.02 6.69 -0.90
CA ALA A 423 34.00 7.75 -1.09
C ALA A 423 33.37 9.15 -1.11
N ASP A 424 32.09 9.27 -1.48
CA ASP A 424 31.37 10.54 -1.59
C ASP A 424 30.47 10.84 -0.38
N GLY A 425 30.26 9.87 0.50
CA GLY A 425 29.48 10.00 1.74
C GLY A 425 27.98 10.05 1.50
N ASP A 426 27.51 9.59 0.34
CA ASP A 426 26.09 9.60 -0.02
C ASP A 426 25.26 8.48 0.63
N GLY A 427 25.92 7.60 1.39
CA GLY A 427 25.30 6.45 2.04
C GLY A 427 25.28 5.18 1.19
N LYS A 428 25.97 5.16 0.05
CA LYS A 428 26.05 4.00 -0.85
C LYS A 428 27.49 3.51 -0.98
N ALA A 429 27.67 2.20 -0.94
CA ALA A 429 28.99 1.61 -1.05
C ALA A 429 29.45 1.52 -2.51
N GLU A 430 30.71 1.87 -2.75
CA GLU A 430 31.37 1.76 -4.06
C GLU A 430 32.22 0.49 -4.15
N THR A 431 32.80 0.06 -3.03
CA THR A 431 33.64 -1.14 -2.94
C THR A 431 33.44 -1.90 -1.63
N ILE A 432 33.76 -3.20 -1.65
CA ILE A 432 33.90 -4.04 -0.45
C ILE A 432 35.29 -4.65 -0.38
N ALA A 433 35.84 -4.76 0.82
CA ALA A 433 37.05 -5.52 1.09
C ALA A 433 36.67 -6.88 1.69
N VAL A 434 37.11 -7.97 1.07
CA VAL A 434 36.73 -9.34 1.43
C VAL A 434 37.93 -10.28 1.46
N LYS A 435 37.81 -11.40 2.18
CA LYS A 435 38.80 -12.49 2.17
C LYS A 435 38.12 -13.83 2.51
N ARG A 436 38.83 -14.95 2.39
CA ARG A 436 38.40 -16.23 2.97
C ARG A 436 38.83 -16.34 4.42
N SER A 437 37.89 -16.63 5.32
CA SER A 437 38.12 -16.85 6.73
C SER A 437 39.14 -17.97 6.94
N GLY A 438 40.03 -17.80 7.94
CA GLY A 438 41.07 -18.77 8.27
C GLY A 438 42.22 -18.91 7.26
N ARG A 439 42.23 -18.18 6.13
CA ARG A 439 43.37 -18.14 5.21
C ARG A 439 44.23 -16.91 5.45
N ALA A 440 45.56 -17.10 5.42
CA ALA A 440 46.50 -15.99 5.41
C ALA A 440 46.50 -15.32 4.03
N GLY A 441 46.13 -14.04 3.97
CA GLY A 441 46.09 -13.27 2.74
C GLY A 441 45.65 -11.83 3.00
N GLU A 442 46.06 -10.92 2.11
CA GLU A 442 45.54 -9.54 2.12
C GLU A 442 44.08 -9.54 1.63
N PRO A 443 43.20 -8.71 2.22
CA PRO A 443 41.84 -8.53 1.70
C PRO A 443 41.86 -8.07 0.24
N VAL A 444 41.00 -8.66 -0.58
CA VAL A 444 40.76 -8.24 -1.96
C VAL A 444 39.64 -7.21 -1.96
N THR A 445 39.85 -6.10 -2.67
CA THR A 445 38.83 -5.07 -2.87
C THR A 445 38.03 -5.38 -4.13
N CYS A 446 36.73 -5.60 -3.97
CA CYS A 446 35.79 -5.84 -5.05
C CYS A 446 34.93 -4.60 -5.35
N PRO A 447 34.75 -4.24 -6.63
CA PRO A 447 33.88 -3.14 -7.03
C PRO A 447 32.40 -3.51 -6.86
N LEU A 448 31.57 -2.54 -6.49
CA LEU A 448 30.12 -2.65 -6.38
C LEU A 448 29.37 -1.92 -7.51
N SER A 449 30.01 -1.77 -8.67
CA SER A 449 29.43 -1.09 -9.83
C SER A 449 28.27 -1.89 -10.45
N GLU A 450 28.38 -3.22 -10.48
CA GLU A 450 27.38 -4.13 -11.03
C GLU A 450 27.57 -5.54 -10.47
N ALA A 451 26.48 -6.33 -10.43
CA ALA A 451 26.51 -7.68 -9.87
C ALA A 451 27.53 -8.62 -10.55
N PRO A 452 27.68 -8.64 -11.90
CA PRO A 452 28.67 -9.50 -12.55
C PRO A 452 30.12 -9.19 -12.15
N ALA A 453 30.45 -7.90 -11.99
CA ALA A 453 31.79 -7.48 -11.57
C ALA A 453 32.11 -7.92 -10.14
N LEU A 454 31.12 -7.82 -9.24
CA LEU A 454 31.26 -8.33 -7.89
C LEU A 454 31.45 -9.85 -7.87
N ILE A 455 30.60 -10.60 -8.59
CA ILE A 455 30.68 -12.08 -8.66
C ILE A 455 32.05 -12.52 -9.19
N ALA A 456 32.52 -11.93 -10.29
CA ALA A 456 33.83 -12.25 -10.86
C ALA A 456 34.99 -11.98 -9.88
N CYS A 457 34.88 -10.93 -9.06
CA CYS A 457 35.87 -10.66 -8.03
C CYS A 457 35.83 -11.69 -6.89
N LEU A 458 34.63 -12.07 -6.44
CA LEU A 458 34.43 -13.08 -5.39
C LEU A 458 34.93 -14.47 -5.83
N ASP A 459 34.68 -14.86 -7.08
CA ASP A 459 35.16 -16.13 -7.66
C ASP A 459 36.69 -16.19 -7.76
N GLY A 460 37.34 -15.02 -7.88
CA GLY A 460 38.79 -14.87 -7.93
C GLY A 460 39.50 -14.92 -6.57
N LEU A 461 38.78 -15.11 -5.46
CA LEU A 461 39.36 -15.07 -4.12
C LEU A 461 40.31 -16.26 -3.85
N PRO A 462 41.57 -15.99 -3.42
CA PRO A 462 42.64 -16.99 -3.33
C PRO A 462 42.46 -18.08 -2.26
#